data_AF-A0A899G6V5-F1
#
_entry.id   AF-A0A899G6V5-F1
#
_cell.length_a   1.000
_cell.length_b   1.000
_cell.length_c   1.000
_cell.angle_alpha   90.00
_cell.angle_beta   90.00
_cell.angle_gamma   90.00
#
_symmetry.space_group_name_H-M   'P 1'
#
loop_
_entity.id
_entity.type
_entity.pdbx_description
1 polymer ?
#
loop_
_entity_poly.entity_id
_entity_poly.type
_entity_poly.pdbx_seq_one_letter_code
_entity_poly.pdbx_strand_id
1 'polypeptide(L)'
;MYRRSLSDNQPPNKRLRPEPVLPEDFFDSTDIQADDPPDEPSPPLSPSYWARERLFDETSNLEPETKGIGCVEGWKKYFELGVSLCLYNWEILSTAVTSYWGGSESGEKRDWLCGFMCDLIQEMPLISVEEIEGVLLQVMEDEFNVIVEDGSVEEVARKIITLYRKCKDGEIREIEEWYERWKNGSSGTTRIKEME
;
A
#
# COMPACT_ATOMS: atom_id res chain seq x y z
N MET A 1 -30.80 51.22 47.80
CA MET A 1 -30.28 52.11 46.75
C MET A 1 -29.85 51.25 45.57
N TYR A 2 -30.36 51.55 44.36
CA TYR A 2 -29.95 51.12 42.98
C TYR A 2 -29.51 49.65 42.78
N ARG A 3 -30.25 48.71 42.16
CA ARG A 3 -30.88 48.57 40.81
C ARG A 3 -29.89 48.47 39.62
N ARG A 4 -30.01 47.34 38.87
CA ARG A 4 -29.53 46.98 37.50
C ARG A 4 -28.06 46.50 37.39
N SER A 5 -27.68 45.49 36.60
CA SER A 5 -28.30 44.89 35.40
C SER A 5 -27.92 43.41 35.19
N LEU A 6 -28.81 42.70 34.49
CA LEU A 6 -28.64 41.41 33.80
C LEU A 6 -27.82 41.55 32.50
N SER A 7 -27.32 40.40 32.04
CA SER A 7 -26.80 40.08 30.68
C SER A 7 -25.39 40.64 30.40
N ASP A 8 -24.43 39.89 29.86
CA ASP A 8 -24.57 39.12 28.63
C ASP A 8 -23.57 37.95 28.56
N ASN A 9 -24.05 36.83 28.02
CA ASN A 9 -23.23 35.74 27.51
C ASN A 9 -22.40 36.27 26.33
N GLN A 10 -21.11 36.55 26.54
CA GLN A 10 -20.21 36.86 25.44
C GLN A 10 -19.54 35.56 24.97
N PRO A 11 -19.90 35.00 23.79
CA PRO A 11 -19.17 33.86 23.22
C PRO A 11 -17.74 34.27 22.84
N PRO A 12 -16.81 33.28 22.73
CA PRO A 12 -15.40 33.55 22.54
C PRO A 12 -15.15 34.36 21.27
N ASN A 13 -14.30 35.37 21.45
CA ASN A 13 -13.66 36.24 20.47
C ASN A 13 -13.79 35.77 19.00
N LYS A 14 -14.72 36.39 18.25
CA LYS A 14 -14.81 36.24 16.79
C LYS A 14 -13.56 36.89 16.20
N ARG A 15 -12.56 36.08 15.84
CA ARG A 15 -11.44 36.53 15.01
C ARG A 15 -12.04 37.06 13.70
N LEU A 16 -12.05 38.39 13.54
CA LEU A 16 -12.38 39.05 12.29
C LEU A 16 -11.42 38.53 11.21
N ARG A 17 -11.94 37.79 10.22
CA ARG A 17 -11.13 37.46 9.03
C ARG A 17 -10.77 38.77 8.35
N PRO A 18 -9.50 38.99 7.97
CA PRO A 18 -9.17 40.04 7.02
C PRO A 18 -9.87 39.75 5.68
N GLU A 19 -10.50 40.78 5.10
CA GLU A 19 -11.08 40.76 3.75
C GLU A 19 -10.00 40.32 2.71
N PRO A 20 -10.36 39.51 1.71
CA PRO A 20 -9.44 39.14 0.65
C PRO A 20 -9.19 40.35 -0.28
N VAL A 21 -7.99 40.94 -0.19
CA VAL A 21 -7.53 41.94 -1.16
C VAL A 21 -6.90 41.20 -2.34
N LEU A 22 -7.72 40.72 -3.26
CA LEU A 22 -7.25 40.39 -4.61
C LEU A 22 -8.18 41.06 -5.63
N PRO A 23 -7.64 41.80 -6.63
CA PRO A 23 -8.44 42.49 -7.63
C PRO A 23 -9.34 41.52 -8.41
N GLU A 24 -10.55 41.97 -8.77
CA GLU A 24 -11.58 41.17 -9.46
C GLU A 24 -11.23 40.80 -10.92
N ASP A 25 -10.05 41.18 -11.41
CA ASP A 25 -9.63 41.02 -12.81
C ASP A 25 -8.36 40.15 -12.97
N PHE A 26 -8.20 39.08 -12.18
CA PHE A 26 -7.07 38.14 -12.37
C PHE A 26 -7.38 36.97 -13.33
N PHE A 27 -8.65 36.75 -13.67
CA PHE A 27 -9.06 35.62 -14.51
C PHE A 27 -9.58 36.10 -15.87
N ASP A 28 -8.74 36.79 -16.63
CA ASP A 28 -8.98 37.04 -18.06
C ASP A 28 -7.68 37.04 -18.87
N SER A 29 -7.28 35.85 -19.33
CA SER A 29 -6.79 35.60 -20.69
C SER A 29 -6.13 34.22 -20.76
N THR A 30 -6.87 33.30 -21.36
CA THR A 30 -6.40 32.36 -22.39
C THR A 30 -4.90 32.43 -22.72
N ASP A 31 -4.13 31.50 -22.16
CA ASP A 31 -3.23 30.57 -22.90
C ASP A 31 -2.34 29.85 -21.87
N ILE A 32 -2.86 28.75 -21.32
CA ILE A 32 -2.02 27.64 -20.91
C ILE A 32 -2.59 26.43 -21.63
N GLN A 33 -1.82 26.01 -22.63
CA GLN A 33 -2.17 24.96 -23.57
C GLN A 33 -2.54 23.68 -22.83
N ALA A 34 -3.67 23.11 -23.22
CA ALA A 34 -4.11 21.78 -22.88
C ALA A 34 -3.10 20.75 -23.40
N ASP A 35 -2.38 20.13 -22.48
CA ASP A 35 -1.86 18.76 -22.59
C ASP A 35 -1.87 18.15 -21.18
N ASP A 36 -3.01 18.29 -20.47
CA ASP A 36 -3.32 17.40 -19.36
C ASP A 36 -3.81 16.08 -19.98
N PRO A 37 -3.09 14.96 -19.80
CA PRO A 37 -3.56 13.65 -20.22
C PRO A 37 -4.90 13.35 -19.52
N PRO A 38 -5.82 12.64 -20.18
CA PRO A 38 -7.15 12.38 -19.63
C PRO A 38 -7.01 11.68 -18.29
N ASP A 39 -7.76 12.14 -17.28
CA ASP A 39 -8.07 11.46 -16.00
C ASP A 39 -7.62 9.99 -16.03
N GLU A 40 -6.37 9.74 -15.63
CA GLU A 40 -5.93 8.37 -15.43
C GLU A 40 -6.69 7.91 -14.19
N PRO A 41 -7.56 6.88 -14.28
CA PRO A 41 -8.21 6.36 -13.10
C PRO A 41 -7.13 5.98 -12.11
N SER A 42 -7.22 6.47 -10.86
CA SER A 42 -6.34 6.04 -9.78
C SER A 42 -6.19 4.51 -9.87
N PRO A 43 -4.96 4.00 -9.96
CA PRO A 43 -4.75 2.60 -10.28
C PRO A 43 -5.51 1.70 -9.30
N PRO A 44 -6.24 0.67 -9.78
CA PRO A 44 -6.94 -0.20 -8.87
C PRO A 44 -5.95 -0.96 -7.97
N LEU A 45 -6.42 -1.21 -6.74
CA LEU A 45 -5.83 -2.05 -5.70
C LEU A 45 -5.19 -3.34 -6.26
N SER A 46 -3.92 -3.27 -6.66
CA SER A 46 -3.11 -4.43 -7.01
C SER A 46 -2.08 -4.64 -5.90
N PRO A 47 -1.78 -5.88 -5.44
CA PRO A 47 -0.74 -6.21 -4.47
C PRO A 47 0.64 -5.69 -4.87
N SER A 48 0.84 -5.33 -6.13
CA SER A 48 1.94 -4.46 -6.53
C SER A 48 1.76 -3.92 -7.95
N TYR A 49 2.09 -2.64 -8.12
CA TYR A 49 2.30 -2.04 -9.45
C TYR A 49 3.60 -2.56 -10.10
N TRP A 50 4.58 -2.98 -9.29
CA TRP A 50 5.90 -3.45 -9.72
C TRP A 50 5.99 -4.93 -10.15
N ALA A 51 5.05 -5.82 -9.76
CA ALA A 51 5.05 -7.21 -10.23
C ALA A 51 4.70 -7.34 -11.73
N ARG A 52 4.07 -6.31 -12.30
CA ARG A 52 3.76 -6.25 -13.73
C ARG A 52 4.99 -5.93 -14.58
N GLU A 53 5.91 -5.09 -14.09
CA GLU A 53 7.08 -4.66 -14.84
C GLU A 53 8.26 -5.64 -14.74
N ARG A 54 8.40 -6.41 -13.64
CA ARG A 54 9.51 -7.38 -13.50
C ARG A 54 9.27 -8.77 -14.09
N LEU A 55 8.03 -9.11 -14.45
CA LEU A 55 7.71 -10.44 -15.01
C LEU A 55 7.78 -10.50 -16.55
N PHE A 56 7.85 -9.36 -17.23
CA PHE A 56 7.94 -9.28 -18.69
C PHE A 56 8.94 -8.21 -19.14
N ASP A 57 10.21 -8.41 -18.82
CA ASP A 57 11.30 -7.81 -19.59
C ASP A 57 11.98 -8.93 -20.39
N GLU A 58 11.27 -9.43 -21.40
CA GLU A 58 11.83 -10.35 -22.38
C GLU A 58 12.04 -9.59 -23.69
N THR A 59 13.24 -9.07 -23.89
CA THR A 59 14.09 -9.23 -25.09
C THR A 59 14.96 -8.00 -25.37
N SER A 60 16.18 -7.97 -24.83
CA SER A 60 17.33 -7.54 -25.62
C SER A 60 18.65 -8.09 -25.08
N ASN A 61 19.03 -9.24 -25.65
CA ASN A 61 20.41 -9.65 -25.96
C ASN A 61 21.43 -9.85 -24.83
N LEU A 62 21.75 -11.12 -24.53
CA LEU A 62 23.10 -11.69 -24.67
C LEU A 62 23.07 -13.23 -24.50
N GLU A 63 23.13 -13.91 -25.65
CA GLU A 63 23.68 -15.23 -26.05
C GLU A 63 23.73 -16.48 -25.12
N PRO A 64 23.75 -17.68 -25.72
CA PRO A 64 23.33 -18.94 -25.11
C PRO A 64 24.50 -19.78 -24.54
N GLU A 65 24.09 -20.80 -23.79
CA GLU A 65 24.87 -21.94 -23.28
C GLU A 65 25.58 -21.74 -21.94
N THR A 66 24.97 -22.27 -20.87
CA THR A 66 25.32 -23.62 -20.42
C THR A 66 24.14 -24.29 -19.71
N LYS A 67 23.87 -25.51 -20.15
CA LYS A 67 22.89 -26.43 -19.58
C LYS A 67 23.45 -26.98 -18.27
N GLY A 68 22.86 -26.62 -17.14
CA GLY A 68 23.23 -27.23 -15.85
C GLY A 68 22.66 -26.48 -14.65
N ILE A 69 21.58 -27.02 -14.08
CA ILE A 69 21.01 -26.66 -12.77
C ILE A 69 20.48 -25.21 -12.71
N GLY A 70 19.26 -25.01 -13.23
CA GLY A 70 18.47 -23.82 -12.95
C GLY A 70 18.05 -23.81 -11.49
N CYS A 71 18.89 -23.24 -10.62
CA CYS A 71 18.63 -23.04 -9.20
C CYS A 71 19.38 -21.76 -8.79
N VAL A 72 18.84 -21.01 -7.82
CA VAL A 72 19.45 -19.88 -7.08
C VAL A 72 19.19 -18.42 -7.51
N GLU A 73 18.92 -18.03 -8.77
CA GLU A 73 18.75 -16.57 -9.07
C GLU A 73 17.30 -16.04 -9.06
N GLY A 74 16.29 -16.93 -9.11
CA GLY A 74 14.89 -16.52 -9.23
C GLY A 74 14.09 -16.42 -7.93
N TRP A 75 14.59 -16.89 -6.78
CA TRP A 75 13.77 -17.00 -5.57
C TRP A 75 13.35 -15.65 -4.97
N LYS A 76 14.14 -14.58 -5.20
CA LYS A 76 13.86 -13.23 -4.70
C LYS A 76 12.55 -12.67 -5.24
N LYS A 77 12.33 -12.74 -6.57
CA LYS A 77 11.08 -12.27 -7.19
C LYS A 77 9.84 -13.00 -6.65
N TYR A 78 9.96 -14.31 -6.39
CA TYR A 78 8.86 -15.09 -5.80
C TYR A 78 8.64 -14.72 -4.34
N PHE A 79 9.71 -14.46 -3.59
CA PHE A 79 9.60 -13.98 -2.21
C PHE A 79 8.93 -12.61 -2.13
N GLU A 80 9.38 -11.64 -2.93
CA GLU A 80 8.76 -10.31 -3.01
C GLU A 80 7.26 -10.43 -3.37
N LEU A 81 6.93 -11.27 -4.36
CA LEU A 81 5.54 -11.54 -4.74
C LEU A 81 4.75 -12.13 -3.55
N GLY A 82 5.31 -13.12 -2.85
CA GLY A 82 4.67 -13.73 -1.69
C GLY A 82 4.41 -12.75 -0.56
N VAL A 83 5.36 -11.87 -0.24
CA VAL A 83 5.20 -10.83 0.78
C VAL A 83 4.09 -9.85 0.38
N SER A 84 4.09 -9.41 -0.88
CA SER A 84 3.07 -8.48 -1.38
C SER A 84 1.65 -9.06 -1.30
N LEU A 85 1.47 -10.33 -1.67
CA LEU A 85 0.21 -11.06 -1.54
C LEU A 85 -0.18 -11.24 -0.07
N CYS A 86 0.79 -11.52 0.81
CA CYS A 86 0.54 -11.69 2.24
C CYS A 86 0.03 -10.39 2.89
N LEU A 87 0.67 -9.25 2.59
CA LEU A 87 0.26 -7.94 3.08
C LEU A 87 -1.09 -7.50 2.48
N TYR A 88 -1.32 -7.81 1.20
CA TYR A 88 -2.61 -7.53 0.56
C TYR A 88 -3.77 -8.33 1.19
N ASN A 89 -3.54 -9.60 1.54
CA ASN A 89 -4.55 -10.43 2.20
C ASN A 89 -4.71 -10.11 3.71
N TRP A 90 -3.91 -9.21 4.26
CA TRP A 90 -4.06 -8.79 5.65
C TRP A 90 -5.20 -7.77 5.75
N GLU A 91 -6.34 -8.21 6.31
CA GLU A 91 -7.61 -7.47 6.25
C GLU A 91 -7.54 -6.07 6.86
N ILE A 92 -6.88 -5.91 8.01
CA ILE A 92 -6.77 -4.60 8.67
C ILE A 92 -5.94 -3.62 7.84
N LEU A 93 -4.85 -4.07 7.20
CA LEU A 93 -4.02 -3.24 6.33
C LEU A 93 -4.78 -2.85 5.06
N SER A 94 -5.48 -3.80 4.44
CA SER A 94 -6.33 -3.52 3.27
C SER A 94 -7.49 -2.57 3.60
N THR A 95 -8.06 -2.68 4.80
CA THR A 95 -9.08 -1.75 5.31
C THR A 95 -8.49 -0.36 5.53
N ALA A 96 -7.29 -0.26 6.10
CA ALA A 96 -6.59 1.00 6.33
C ALA A 96 -6.27 1.72 5.01
N VAL A 97 -5.86 0.99 3.98
CA VAL A 97 -5.59 1.53 2.64
C VAL A 97 -6.88 2.03 1.98
N THR A 98 -7.92 1.20 1.93
CA THR A 98 -9.21 1.56 1.30
C THR A 98 -9.96 2.69 2.03
N SER A 99 -9.74 2.82 3.34
CA SER A 99 -10.32 3.87 4.17
C SER A 99 -9.43 5.12 4.28
N TYR A 100 -8.30 5.16 3.59
CA TYR A 100 -7.33 6.27 3.61
C TYR A 100 -6.83 6.64 5.02
N TRP A 101 -6.70 5.67 5.93
CA TRP A 101 -6.22 5.93 7.30
C TRP A 101 -4.76 6.43 7.32
N GLY A 102 -3.98 6.08 6.30
CA GLY A 102 -2.62 6.59 6.08
C GLY A 102 -2.52 7.83 5.16
N GLY A 103 -3.65 8.45 4.80
CA GLY A 103 -3.71 9.56 3.83
C GLY A 103 -3.89 9.12 2.37
N SER A 104 -3.74 10.05 1.42
CA SER A 104 -3.84 9.78 -0.03
C SER A 104 -2.78 8.81 -0.54
N GLU A 105 -1.65 8.71 0.16
CA GLU A 105 -0.49 7.87 -0.16
C GLU A 105 -0.57 6.48 0.53
N SER A 106 -1.72 6.11 1.11
CA SER A 106 -1.89 4.86 1.86
C SER A 106 -1.52 3.61 1.04
N GLY A 107 -1.83 3.61 -0.26
CA GLY A 107 -1.44 2.54 -1.19
C GLY A 107 0.07 2.45 -1.40
N GLU A 108 0.74 3.58 -1.56
CA GLU A 108 2.19 3.64 -1.74
C GLU A 108 2.93 3.19 -0.47
N LYS A 109 2.41 3.56 0.71
CA LYS A 109 2.94 3.10 2.01
C LYS A 109 2.88 1.59 2.16
N ARG A 110 1.81 0.94 1.69
CA ARG A 110 1.71 -0.53 1.69
C ARG A 110 2.77 -1.16 0.78
N ASP A 111 3.00 -0.58 -0.40
CA ASP A 111 3.98 -1.08 -1.35
C ASP A 111 5.41 -0.85 -0.84
N TRP A 112 5.67 0.29 -0.19
CA TRP A 112 6.90 0.57 0.55
C TRP A 112 7.14 -0.46 1.65
N LEU A 113 6.13 -0.76 2.47
CA LEU A 113 6.22 -1.76 3.54
C LEU A 113 6.62 -3.14 2.98
N CYS A 114 6.06 -3.53 1.83
CA CYS A 114 6.44 -4.78 1.17
C CYS A 114 7.94 -4.82 0.83
N GLY A 115 8.48 -3.76 0.23
CA GLY A 115 9.91 -3.67 -0.08
C GLY A 115 10.78 -3.70 1.18
N PHE A 116 10.41 -2.89 2.17
CA PHE A 116 11.10 -2.82 3.44
C PHE A 116 11.15 -4.18 4.16
N MET A 117 10.04 -4.92 4.20
CA MET A 117 9.99 -6.27 4.77
C MET A 117 10.91 -7.25 4.03
N CYS A 118 10.98 -7.14 2.69
CA CYS A 118 11.85 -7.99 1.89
C CYS A 118 13.33 -7.72 2.17
N ASP A 119 13.71 -6.46 2.35
CA ASP A 119 15.09 -6.07 2.64
C ASP A 119 15.48 -6.48 4.06
N LEU A 120 14.64 -6.19 5.05
CA LEU A 120 14.87 -6.52 6.46
C LEU A 120 15.22 -8.01 6.67
N ILE A 121 14.45 -8.90 6.04
CA ILE A 121 14.65 -10.35 6.18
C ILE A 121 15.88 -10.83 5.42
N GLN A 122 16.24 -10.17 4.32
CA GLN A 122 17.47 -10.48 3.59
C GLN A 122 18.72 -10.06 4.37
N GLU A 123 18.67 -8.92 5.06
CA GLU A 123 19.77 -8.42 5.88
C GLU A 123 19.91 -9.21 7.20
N MET A 124 18.79 -9.64 7.77
CA MET A 124 18.74 -10.38 9.04
C MET A 124 18.10 -11.77 8.86
N PRO A 125 18.85 -12.78 8.37
CA PRO A 125 18.31 -14.11 8.11
C PRO A 125 17.90 -14.90 9.36
N LEU A 126 18.26 -14.42 10.56
CA LEU A 126 17.89 -15.00 11.86
C LEU A 126 16.82 -14.19 12.58
N ILE A 127 16.16 -13.26 11.89
CA ILE A 127 15.07 -12.48 12.46
C ILE A 127 13.95 -13.39 12.96
N SER A 128 13.49 -13.12 14.17
CA SER A 128 12.41 -13.83 14.86
C SER A 128 11.04 -13.34 14.40
N VAL A 129 9.99 -14.11 14.72
CA VAL A 129 8.61 -13.73 14.38
C VAL A 129 8.23 -12.47 15.14
N GLU A 130 8.63 -12.39 16.40
CA GLU A 130 8.37 -11.30 17.33
C GLU A 130 9.03 -9.98 16.87
N GLU A 131 10.21 -10.04 16.26
CA GLU A 131 10.87 -8.86 15.67
C GLU A 131 10.09 -8.33 14.46
N ILE A 132 9.67 -9.21 13.54
CA ILE A 132 8.85 -8.80 12.39
C ILE A 132 7.50 -8.26 12.85
N GLU A 133 6.87 -8.92 13.82
CA GLU A 133 5.61 -8.48 14.40
C GLU A 133 5.74 -7.07 14.98
N GLY A 134 6.78 -6.80 15.78
CA GLY A 134 7.04 -5.48 16.34
C GLY A 134 7.21 -4.41 15.27
N VAL A 135 7.92 -4.72 14.17
CA VAL A 135 8.06 -3.80 13.03
C VAL A 135 6.72 -3.54 12.35
N LEU A 136 5.91 -4.57 12.09
CA LEU A 136 4.60 -4.42 11.47
C LEU A 136 3.63 -3.63 12.34
N LEU A 137 3.62 -3.88 13.65
CA LEU A 137 2.83 -3.11 14.61
C LEU A 137 3.22 -1.63 14.60
N GLN A 138 4.53 -1.34 14.64
CA GLN A 138 5.03 0.02 14.60
C GLN A 138 4.62 0.73 13.31
N VAL A 139 4.72 0.07 12.15
CA VAL A 139 4.30 0.67 10.87
C VAL A 139 2.79 0.94 10.86
N MET A 140 1.96 0.03 11.39
CA MET A 140 0.52 0.28 11.48
C MET A 140 0.19 1.49 12.35
N GLU A 141 0.93 1.70 13.44
CA GLU A 141 0.75 2.86 14.31
C GLU A 141 1.26 4.15 13.66
N ASP A 142 2.49 4.15 13.15
CA ASP A 142 3.14 5.36 12.63
C ASP A 142 2.57 5.81 11.28
N GLU A 143 2.35 4.86 10.35
CA GLU A 143 1.98 5.18 8.97
C GLU A 143 0.48 5.18 8.71
N PHE A 144 -0.27 4.39 9.48
CA PHE A 144 -1.71 4.22 9.31
C PHE A 144 -2.52 4.67 10.53
N ASN A 145 -1.89 5.07 11.64
CA ASN A 145 -2.55 5.48 12.88
C ASN A 145 -3.54 4.40 13.40
N VAL A 146 -3.14 3.13 13.30
CA VAL A 146 -3.91 1.95 13.72
C VAL A 146 -3.13 1.19 14.79
N ILE A 147 -3.80 0.90 15.90
CA ILE A 147 -3.32 -0.05 16.90
C ILE A 147 -3.99 -1.40 16.63
N VAL A 148 -3.18 -2.43 16.37
CA VAL A 148 -3.65 -3.78 16.06
C VAL A 148 -3.43 -4.69 17.26
N GLU A 149 -4.50 -5.29 17.80
CA GLU A 149 -4.46 -6.17 19.00
C GLU A 149 -5.16 -7.52 18.79
N ASP A 150 -5.50 -7.86 17.55
CA ASP A 150 -6.26 -9.06 17.19
C ASP A 150 -5.39 -10.32 16.97
N GLY A 151 -4.07 -10.19 17.11
CA GLY A 151 -3.10 -11.26 16.84
C GLY A 151 -2.84 -11.53 15.35
N SER A 152 -3.47 -10.77 14.45
CA SER A 152 -3.29 -10.96 13.00
C SER A 152 -1.86 -10.63 12.54
N VAL A 153 -1.17 -9.73 13.25
CA VAL A 153 0.22 -9.35 12.94
C VAL A 153 1.17 -10.52 13.11
N GLU A 154 1.06 -11.26 14.21
CA GLU A 154 1.87 -12.45 14.48
C GLU A 154 1.67 -13.52 13.38
N GLU A 155 0.43 -13.71 12.93
CA GLU A 155 0.13 -14.63 11.84
C GLU A 155 0.78 -14.21 10.51
N VAL A 156 0.73 -12.93 10.17
CA VAL A 156 1.37 -12.37 8.98
C VAL A 156 2.89 -12.50 9.08
N ALA A 157 3.48 -12.15 10.22
CA ALA A 157 4.91 -12.28 10.48
C ALA A 157 5.40 -13.73 10.28
N ARG A 158 4.68 -14.70 10.85
CA ARG A 158 4.99 -16.13 10.70
C ARG A 158 4.89 -16.59 9.25
N LYS A 159 3.88 -16.12 8.50
CA LYS A 159 3.72 -16.41 7.07
C LYS A 159 4.91 -15.89 6.27
N ILE A 160 5.32 -14.65 6.50
CA ILE A 160 6.45 -14.03 5.81
C ILE A 160 7.75 -14.82 6.02
N ILE A 161 8.08 -15.23 7.25
CA ILE A 161 9.26 -16.07 7.52
C ILE A 161 9.16 -17.42 6.83
N THR A 162 7.97 -18.03 6.82
CA THR A 162 7.73 -19.31 6.17
C THR A 162 7.95 -19.20 4.65
N LEU A 163 7.46 -18.13 4.03
CA LEU A 163 7.68 -17.83 2.62
C LEU A 163 9.17 -17.67 2.30
N TYR A 164 9.92 -16.96 3.15
CA TYR A 164 11.36 -16.80 2.95
C TYR A 164 12.08 -18.15 2.91
N ARG A 165 11.78 -19.05 3.86
CA ARG A 165 12.38 -20.40 3.91
C ARG A 165 12.00 -21.24 2.69
N LYS A 166 10.72 -21.27 2.33
CA LYS A 166 10.23 -22.00 1.15
C LYS A 166 10.87 -21.52 -0.15
N CYS A 167 10.97 -20.20 -0.33
CA CYS A 167 11.66 -19.63 -1.49
C CYS A 167 13.14 -20.03 -1.54
N LYS A 168 13.84 -20.04 -0.39
CA LYS A 168 15.23 -20.50 -0.29
C LYS A 168 15.38 -21.98 -0.65
N ASP A 169 14.41 -22.81 -0.29
CA ASP A 169 14.39 -24.25 -0.57
C ASP A 169 13.90 -24.58 -1.99
N GLY A 170 13.46 -23.57 -2.76
CA GLY A 170 12.96 -23.72 -4.14
C GLY A 170 11.48 -24.10 -4.23
N GLU A 171 10.76 -24.10 -3.11
CA GLU A 171 9.32 -24.38 -3.03
C GLU A 171 8.50 -23.14 -3.38
N ILE A 172 8.41 -22.81 -4.67
CA ILE A 172 7.70 -21.61 -5.18
C ILE A 172 6.25 -21.87 -5.58
N ARG A 173 5.82 -23.14 -5.65
CA ARG A 173 4.50 -23.53 -6.20
C ARG A 173 3.33 -22.91 -5.44
N GLU A 174 3.40 -22.84 -4.12
CA GLU A 174 2.34 -22.25 -3.30
C GLU A 174 2.14 -20.76 -3.58
N ILE A 175 3.23 -20.04 -3.86
CA ILE A 175 3.20 -18.61 -4.19
C ILE A 175 2.58 -18.40 -5.57
N GLU A 176 2.92 -19.25 -6.54
CA GLU A 176 2.29 -19.24 -7.87
C GLU A 176 0.79 -19.51 -7.78
N GLU A 177 0.38 -20.52 -6.99
CA GLU A 177 -1.04 -20.82 -6.74
C GLU A 177 -1.78 -19.65 -6.06
N TRP A 178 -1.15 -18.99 -5.08
CA TRP A 178 -1.71 -17.78 -4.45
C TRP A 178 -1.87 -16.65 -5.44
N TYR A 179 -0.87 -16.41 -6.29
CA TYR A 179 -0.93 -15.39 -7.32
C TYR A 179 -2.03 -15.67 -8.36
N GLU A 180 -2.18 -16.92 -8.80
CA GLU A 180 -3.27 -17.31 -9.70
C GLU A 180 -4.65 -17.10 -9.09
N ARG A 181 -4.84 -17.46 -7.80
CA ARG A 181 -6.09 -17.19 -7.08
C ARG A 181 -6.38 -15.71 -6.98
N TRP A 182 -5.37 -14.90 -6.65
CA TRP A 182 -5.51 -13.45 -6.60
C TRP A 182 -5.87 -12.86 -7.97
N LYS A 183 -5.21 -13.31 -9.05
CA LYS A 183 -5.51 -12.88 -10.42
C LYS A 183 -6.95 -13.22 -10.84
N ASN A 184 -7.41 -14.42 -10.49
CA ASN A 184 -8.76 -14.88 -10.79
C ASN A 184 -9.81 -14.14 -9.95
N GLY A 185 -9.51 -13.84 -8.68
CA GLY A 185 -10.37 -13.05 -7.79
C GLY A 185 -10.47 -11.58 -8.23
N SER A 186 -9.37 -10.99 -8.69
CA SER A 186 -9.32 -9.61 -9.19
C SER A 186 -10.03 -9.43 -10.54
N SER A 187 -10.06 -10.48 -11.35
CA SER A 187 -10.83 -10.53 -12.60
C SER A 187 -12.36 -10.64 -12.37
N GLY A 188 -12.78 -10.92 -11.12
CA GLY A 188 -14.16 -11.15 -10.72
C GLY A 188 -14.98 -9.91 -10.37
N THR A 189 -14.42 -8.69 -10.41
CA THR A 189 -15.20 -7.45 -10.21
C THR A 189 -16.01 -7.05 -11.47
N THR A 190 -16.68 -8.01 -12.11
CA THR A 190 -17.57 -7.74 -13.24
C THR A 190 -19.02 -7.75 -12.78
N ARG A 191 -19.58 -6.53 -12.72
CA ARG A 191 -21.01 -6.16 -12.81
C ARG A 191 -21.97 -6.93 -11.91
N ILE A 192 -22.20 -6.38 -10.72
CA ILE A 192 -23.57 -6.37 -10.20
C ILE A 192 -24.37 -5.48 -11.16
N LYS A 193 -25.04 -6.09 -12.14
CA LYS A 193 -26.12 -5.41 -12.86
C LYS A 193 -27.22 -5.17 -11.83
N GLU A 194 -27.52 -3.90 -11.60
CA GLU A 194 -28.82 -3.48 -11.10
C GLU A 194 -29.90 -4.26 -11.86
N MET A 195 -30.63 -5.07 -11.11
CA MET A 195 -31.95 -5.55 -11.46
C MET A 195 -32.82 -5.28 -10.24
N GLU A 196 -33.30 -4.04 -10.14
CA GLU A 196 -34.74 -3.76 -9.96
C GLU A 196 -35.06 -2.31 -10.30
#